data_AF-A0A497AF21-F1
#
_entry.id   AF-A0A497AF21-F1
#
_cell.length_a   1.000
_cell.length_b   1.000
_cell.length_c   1.000
_cell.angle_alpha   90.00
_cell.angle_beta   90.00
_cell.angle_gamma   90.00
#
_symmetry.space_group_name_H-M   'P 1'
#
loop_
_entity.id
_entity.type
_entity.pdbx_description
1 polymer ?
#
loop_
_entity_poly.entity_id
_entity_poly.type
_entity_poly.pdbx_seq_one_letter_code
_entity_poly.pdbx_strand_id
1 'polypeptide(L)'
;PGHSPDHVCLYEPDRGWLFTGDLFVGGRDRALRTGYDIWGIISSLKRIAALPATTLFPGSARVRRDPATELAAKIAYLEELGERVLALHRQGRSVRGIIRALLGGPMLIEFITLGHFSRRRLVLSYLGANDEAASSPNHV
;
A
#
# COMPACT_ATOMS: atom_id res chain seq x y z
N PRO A 1 9.54 -4.95 -6.89
CA PRO A 1 10.16 -3.88 -6.10
C PRO A 1 9.13 -2.77 -5.86
N GLY A 2 8.90 -2.41 -4.59
CA GLY A 2 7.89 -1.41 -4.22
C GLY A 2 7.71 -1.24 -2.70
N HIS A 3 8.17 -2.22 -1.91
CA HIS A 3 8.10 -2.20 -0.45
C HIS A 3 9.44 -1.72 0.17
N SER A 4 10.55 -2.23 -0.36
CA SER A 4 11.93 -1.78 -0.18
C SER A 4 12.70 -2.35 -1.39
N PRO A 5 13.83 -1.79 -1.85
CA PRO A 5 14.69 -2.47 -2.82
C PRO A 5 15.02 -3.90 -2.41
N ASP A 6 15.05 -4.16 -1.10
CA ASP A 6 15.42 -5.45 -0.49
C ASP A 6 14.22 -6.36 -0.19
N HIS A 7 12.99 -5.97 -0.57
CA HIS A 7 11.82 -6.79 -0.26
C HIS A 7 11.70 -7.98 -1.22
N VAL A 8 11.77 -9.18 -0.65
CA VAL A 8 11.68 -10.45 -1.38
C VAL A 8 10.36 -11.15 -1.06
N CYS A 9 9.66 -11.60 -2.11
CA CYS A 9 8.60 -12.59 -1.97
C CYS A 9 9.12 -13.94 -2.47
N LEU A 10 8.83 -15.01 -1.73
CA LEU A 10 9.27 -16.37 -2.07
C LEU A 10 8.06 -17.18 -2.51
N TYR A 11 8.20 -17.89 -3.62
CA TYR A 11 7.19 -18.80 -4.14
C TYR A 11 7.77 -20.21 -4.20
N GLU A 12 7.08 -21.15 -3.57
CA GLU A 12 7.40 -22.57 -3.61
C GLU A 12 6.40 -23.26 -4.58
N PRO A 13 6.79 -23.54 -5.83
CA PRO A 13 5.91 -24.12 -6.84
C PRO A 13 5.32 -25.49 -6.49
N ASP A 14 6.08 -26.40 -5.85
CA ASP A 14 5.59 -27.78 -5.65
C ASP A 14 4.46 -27.84 -4.63
N ARG A 15 4.49 -26.92 -3.65
CA ARG A 15 3.47 -26.80 -2.60
C ARG A 15 2.43 -25.71 -2.87
N GLY A 16 2.65 -24.85 -3.87
CA GLY A 16 1.83 -23.68 -4.16
C GLY A 16 1.86 -22.62 -3.04
N TRP A 17 2.98 -22.53 -2.31
CA TRP A 17 3.12 -21.61 -1.17
C TRP A 17 3.71 -20.27 -1.59
N LEU A 18 3.12 -19.18 -1.12
CA LEU A 18 3.58 -17.82 -1.39
C LEU A 18 3.84 -17.08 -0.07
N PHE A 19 5.09 -16.71 0.17
CA PHE A 19 5.52 -15.91 1.31
C PHE A 19 5.67 -14.46 0.86
N THR A 20 4.84 -13.57 1.40
CA THR A 20 4.74 -12.17 0.93
C THR A 20 5.40 -11.15 1.85
N GLY A 21 5.82 -11.57 3.06
CA GLY A 21 6.32 -10.66 4.07
C GLY A 21 5.30 -9.56 4.37
N ASP A 22 5.77 -8.32 4.48
CA ASP A 22 4.97 -7.11 4.71
C ASP A 22 4.36 -6.49 3.44
N LEU A 23 4.60 -7.05 2.25
CA LEU A 23 3.90 -6.62 1.03
C LEU A 23 2.38 -6.87 1.12
N PHE A 24 1.98 -7.95 1.80
CA PHE A 24 0.58 -8.25 2.09
C PHE A 24 0.38 -8.30 3.60
N VAL A 25 -0.09 -7.18 4.15
CA VAL A 25 -0.66 -7.13 5.50
C VAL A 25 -2.19 -7.18 5.36
N GLY A 26 -2.84 -7.99 6.20
CA GLY A 26 -4.29 -8.13 6.17
C GLY A 26 -5.01 -6.84 6.54
N GLY A 27 -6.12 -6.54 5.86
CA GLY A 27 -6.94 -5.34 6.10
C GLY A 27 -6.87 -4.32 4.96
N ARG A 28 -7.50 -3.15 5.18
CA ARG A 28 -7.45 -2.02 4.23
C ARG A 28 -6.26 -1.13 4.57
N ASP A 29 -5.32 -1.00 3.63
CA ASP A 29 -4.19 -0.09 3.80
C ASP A 29 -4.71 1.36 3.75
N ARG A 30 -4.80 1.99 4.91
CA ARG A 30 -5.27 3.39 5.03
C ARG A 30 -4.14 4.38 5.27
N ALA A 31 -2.90 3.91 5.25
CA ALA A 31 -1.71 4.72 5.43
C ALA A 31 -0.50 4.00 4.82
N LEU A 32 0.53 4.76 4.46
CA LEU A 32 1.73 4.25 3.80
C LEU A 32 2.96 4.56 4.65
N ARG A 33 3.90 3.61 4.71
CA ARG A 33 5.18 3.80 5.39
C ARG A 33 6.06 4.78 4.62
N THR A 34 6.88 5.55 5.34
CA THR A 34 7.93 6.39 4.75
C THR A 34 8.81 5.62 3.76
N GLY A 35 9.04 6.19 2.57
CA GLY A 35 9.93 5.63 1.55
C GLY A 35 9.27 4.62 0.60
N TYR A 36 7.97 4.40 0.72
CA TYR A 36 7.26 3.43 -0.11
C TYR A 36 6.59 4.14 -1.30
N ASP A 37 6.56 3.47 -2.43
CA ASP A 37 5.81 3.88 -3.61
C ASP A 37 4.57 2.99 -3.76
N ILE A 38 3.39 3.59 -3.63
CA ILE A 38 2.11 2.90 -3.74
C ILE A 38 1.92 2.25 -5.11
N TRP A 39 2.42 2.87 -6.18
CA TRP A 39 2.33 2.29 -7.52
C TRP A 39 3.27 1.10 -7.67
N GLY A 40 4.48 1.18 -7.10
CA GLY A 40 5.40 0.05 -6.95
C GLY A 40 4.83 -1.10 -6.12
N ILE A 41 4.05 -0.81 -5.07
CA ILE A 41 3.33 -1.82 -4.27
C ILE A 41 2.27 -2.51 -5.13
N ILE A 42 1.41 -1.75 -5.81
CA ILE A 42 0.37 -2.29 -6.71
C ILE A 42 1.01 -3.17 -7.79
N SER A 43 2.08 -2.70 -8.42
CA SER A 43 2.85 -3.49 -9.40
C SER A 43 3.41 -4.77 -8.80
N SER A 44 3.92 -4.71 -7.57
CA SER A 44 4.42 -5.91 -6.87
C SER A 44 3.31 -6.90 -6.51
N LEU A 45 2.15 -6.42 -6.08
CA LEU A 45 0.96 -7.25 -5.84
C LEU A 45 0.48 -7.94 -7.12
N LYS A 46 0.41 -7.21 -8.24
CA LYS A 46 0.05 -7.79 -9.55
C LYS A 46 1.00 -8.90 -9.98
N ARG A 47 2.30 -8.72 -9.77
CA ARG A 47 3.31 -9.74 -10.11
C ARG A 47 3.14 -11.03 -9.30
N ILE A 48 2.89 -10.93 -7.99
CA ILE A 48 2.67 -12.14 -7.17
C ILE A 48 1.28 -12.75 -7.38
N ALA A 49 0.28 -11.96 -7.78
CA ALA A 49 -1.07 -12.44 -8.11
C ALA A 49 -1.10 -13.29 -9.39
N ALA A 50 -0.11 -13.13 -10.27
CA ALA A 50 0.05 -13.96 -11.47
C ALA A 50 0.61 -15.36 -11.17
N LEU A 51 1.06 -15.63 -9.94
CA LEU A 51 1.58 -16.94 -9.54
C LEU A 51 0.40 -17.86 -9.19
N PRO A 52 0.46 -19.16 -9.55
CA PRO A 52 -0.59 -20.13 -9.19
C PRO A 52 -0.43 -20.59 -7.73
N ALA A 53 -0.40 -19.65 -6.80
CA ALA A 53 -0.30 -19.91 -5.37
C ALA A 53 -1.66 -20.33 -4.79
N THR A 54 -1.66 -21.39 -4.00
CA THR A 54 -2.85 -21.91 -3.30
C THR A 54 -2.87 -21.50 -1.83
N THR A 55 -1.72 -21.14 -1.26
CA THR A 55 -1.61 -20.69 0.12
C THR A 55 -0.68 -19.48 0.23
N LEU A 56 -1.13 -18.42 0.91
CA LEU A 56 -0.36 -17.20 1.13
C LEU A 56 -0.05 -17.02 2.61
N PHE A 57 1.23 -16.85 2.90
CA PHE A 57 1.82 -16.62 4.22
C PHE A 57 2.28 -15.16 4.33
N PRO A 58 1.48 -14.29 4.96
CA PRO A 58 1.87 -12.91 5.19
C PRO A 58 2.83 -12.81 6.37
N GLY A 59 3.68 -11.77 6.37
CA GLY A 59 4.59 -11.48 7.48
C GLY A 59 3.86 -11.08 8.76
N SER A 60 2.65 -10.54 8.64
CA SER A 60 1.79 -10.17 9.77
C SER A 60 0.31 -10.24 9.40
N ALA A 61 -0.26 -11.46 9.39
CA ALA A 61 -1.71 -11.72 9.33
C ALA A 61 -1.97 -13.23 9.39
N ARG A 62 -3.26 -13.63 9.37
CA ARG A 62 -3.64 -15.03 9.14
C ARG A 62 -3.20 -15.50 7.74
N VAL A 63 -2.84 -16.77 7.64
CA VAL A 63 -2.63 -17.49 6.38
C VAL A 63 -3.91 -17.43 5.52
N ARG A 64 -3.77 -17.24 4.21
CA ARG A 64 -4.88 -17.24 3.24
C ARG A 64 -4.85 -18.52 2.42
N ARG A 65 -6.02 -19.14 2.24
CA ARG A 65 -6.22 -20.35 1.42
C ARG A 65 -6.75 -20.07 0.01
N ASP A 66 -7.07 -18.80 -0.27
CA ASP A 66 -7.42 -18.31 -1.60
C ASP A 66 -6.62 -17.03 -1.89
N PRO A 67 -5.31 -17.15 -2.21
CA PRO A 67 -4.45 -16.01 -2.48
C PRO A 67 -4.93 -15.17 -3.66
N ALA A 68 -5.47 -15.80 -4.70
CA ALA A 68 -5.90 -15.14 -5.92
C ALA A 68 -7.00 -14.11 -5.64
N THR A 69 -8.06 -14.54 -4.93
CA THR A 69 -9.17 -13.64 -4.56
C THR A 69 -8.69 -12.52 -3.63
N GLU A 70 -7.88 -12.84 -2.63
CA GLU A 70 -7.40 -11.88 -1.63
C GLU A 70 -6.47 -10.81 -2.26
N LEU A 71 -5.56 -11.23 -3.15
CA LEU A 71 -4.68 -10.32 -3.87
C LEU A 71 -5.47 -9.46 -4.86
N ALA A 72 -6.40 -10.04 -5.62
CA ALA A 72 -7.24 -9.30 -6.55
C ALA A 72 -8.08 -8.23 -5.84
N ALA A 73 -8.71 -8.58 -4.71
CA ALA A 73 -9.48 -7.64 -3.90
C ALA A 73 -8.60 -6.50 -3.36
N LYS A 74 -7.37 -6.82 -2.92
CA LYS A 74 -6.43 -5.80 -2.44
C LYS A 74 -5.96 -4.87 -3.55
N ILE A 75 -5.64 -5.41 -4.73
CA ILE A 75 -5.25 -4.62 -5.91
C ILE A 75 -6.39 -3.67 -6.31
N ALA A 76 -7.60 -4.20 -6.48
CA ALA A 76 -8.77 -3.41 -6.86
C ALA A 76 -9.03 -2.27 -5.87
N TYR A 77 -8.98 -2.55 -4.56
CA TYR A 77 -9.13 -1.55 -3.53
C TYR A 77 -8.11 -0.40 -3.63
N LEU A 78 -6.83 -0.73 -3.87
CA LEU A 78 -5.76 0.26 -3.98
C LEU A 78 -5.90 1.10 -5.26
N GLU A 79 -6.25 0.47 -6.38
CA GLU A 79 -6.49 1.17 -7.65
C GLU A 79 -7.69 2.12 -7.55
N GLU A 80 -8.82 1.66 -7.00
CA GLU A 80 -10.00 2.51 -6.76
C GLU A 80 -9.69 3.69 -5.84
N LEU A 81 -8.87 3.48 -4.80
CA LEU A 81 -8.43 4.56 -3.93
C LEU A 81 -7.56 5.57 -4.69
N GLY A 82 -6.64 5.10 -5.52
CA GLY A 82 -5.79 5.92 -6.37
C GLY A 82 -6.61 6.78 -7.33
N GLU A 83 -7.58 6.19 -8.03
CA GLU A 83 -8.48 6.92 -8.93
C GLU A 83 -9.25 8.03 -8.21
N ARG A 84 -9.76 7.75 -7.01
CA ARG A 84 -10.45 8.75 -6.19
C ARG A 84 -9.53 9.87 -5.73
N VAL A 85 -8.28 9.56 -5.36
CA VAL A 85 -7.27 10.56 -5.00
C VAL A 85 -6.97 11.47 -6.19
N LEU A 86 -6.69 10.89 -7.36
CA LEU A 86 -6.40 11.63 -8.59
C LEU A 86 -7.59 12.49 -9.02
N ALA A 87 -8.81 11.96 -8.96
CA ALA A 87 -10.02 12.70 -9.29
C ALA A 87 -10.22 13.93 -8.40
N LEU A 88 -10.06 13.78 -7.08
CA LEU A 88 -10.17 14.92 -6.17
C LEU A 88 -9.04 15.94 -6.36
N HIS A 89 -7.82 15.48 -6.67
CA HIS A 89 -6.71 16.38 -6.97
C HIS A 89 -6.95 17.19 -8.24
N ARG A 90 -7.46 16.56 -9.31
CA ARG A 90 -7.89 17.25 -10.54
C ARG A 90 -8.98 18.29 -10.31
N GLN A 91 -9.80 18.13 -9.26
CA GLN A 91 -10.78 19.12 -8.83
C GLN A 91 -10.18 20.26 -7.98
N GLY A 92 -8.85 20.34 -7.84
CA GLY A 92 -8.15 21.36 -7.07
C GLY A 92 -8.20 21.16 -5.55
N ARG A 93 -8.62 19.98 -5.06
CA ARG A 93 -8.63 19.70 -3.61
C ARG A 93 -7.20 19.60 -3.09
N SER A 94 -6.94 20.24 -1.94
CA SER A 94 -5.66 20.09 -1.24
C SER A 94 -5.50 18.68 -0.68
N VAL A 95 -4.25 18.24 -0.48
CA VAL A 95 -3.92 16.93 0.14
C VAL A 95 -4.68 16.71 1.45
N ARG A 96 -4.78 17.73 2.31
CA ARG A 96 -5.56 17.66 3.56
C ARG A 96 -7.06 17.41 3.30
N GLY A 97 -7.62 18.07 2.26
CA GLY A 97 -9.00 17.87 1.84
C GLY A 97 -9.26 16.46 1.32
N ILE A 98 -8.32 15.92 0.53
CA ILE A 98 -8.38 14.53 0.01
C ILE A 98 -8.38 13.52 1.16
N ILE A 99 -7.45 13.67 2.13
CA ILE A 99 -7.40 12.79 3.32
C ILE A 99 -8.73 12.81 4.06
N ARG A 100 -9.28 13.99 4.32
CA ARG A 100 -10.56 14.13 5.04
C ARG A 100 -11.71 13.46 4.30
N ALA A 101 -11.76 13.61 2.96
CA ALA A 101 -12.83 13.07 2.13
C ALA A 101 -12.76 11.53 1.97
N LEU A 102 -11.55 10.96 1.83
CA LEU A 102 -11.38 9.55 1.48
C LEU A 102 -11.03 8.66 2.66
N LEU A 103 -10.30 9.19 3.64
CA LEU A 103 -9.73 8.43 4.76
C LEU A 103 -10.37 8.78 6.11
N GLY A 104 -11.37 9.69 6.13
CA GLY A 104 -12.16 10.05 7.32
C GLY A 104 -11.39 10.85 8.39
N GLY A 105 -12.05 11.08 9.53
CA GLY A 105 -11.46 11.65 10.74
C GLY A 105 -10.41 10.74 11.41
N PRO A 106 -9.75 11.18 12.50
CA PRO A 106 -8.73 10.38 13.19
C PRO A 106 -9.31 9.02 13.59
N MET A 107 -8.60 7.93 13.27
CA MET A 107 -9.04 6.57 13.62
C MET A 107 -8.19 6.07 14.76
N LEU A 108 -8.84 5.52 15.80
CA LEU A 108 -8.20 4.83 16.92
C LEU A 108 -7.33 3.62 16.52
N ILE A 109 -7.34 3.18 15.26
CA ILE A 109 -6.48 2.09 14.77
C ILE A 109 -5.03 2.53 14.50
N GLU A 110 -4.74 3.84 14.62
CA GLU A 110 -3.38 4.39 14.60
C GLU A 110 -2.46 3.78 15.69
N PHE A 111 -3.02 3.20 16.75
CA PHE A 111 -2.26 2.60 17.85
C PHE A 111 -1.73 1.18 17.60
N ILE A 112 -2.23 0.45 16.59
CA ILE A 112 -1.80 -0.95 16.36
C ILE A 112 -0.62 -1.05 15.37
N THR A 113 -0.30 0.03 14.64
CA THR A 113 0.74 0.02 13.60
C THR A 113 1.98 0.87 13.96
N LEU A 114 2.49 0.74 15.19
CA LEU A 114 3.89 1.06 15.58
C LEU A 114 4.59 2.22 14.82
N GLY A 115 3.94 3.39 14.72
CA GLY A 115 4.59 4.69 14.56
C GLY A 115 5.12 5.17 13.20
N HIS A 116 4.94 4.44 12.07
CA HIS A 116 5.53 4.88 10.77
C HIS A 116 4.57 5.03 9.58
N PHE A 117 3.27 4.91 9.79
CA PHE A 117 2.26 4.98 8.74
C PHE A 117 1.63 6.38 8.64
N SER A 118 1.65 7.00 7.45
CA SER A 118 1.07 8.32 7.24
C SER A 118 0.05 8.35 6.10
N ARG A 119 -1.16 8.83 6.40
CA ARG A 119 -2.23 9.11 5.40
C ARG A 119 -1.79 10.15 4.38
N ARG A 120 -1.03 11.16 4.83
CA ARG A 120 -0.48 12.20 3.95
C ARG A 120 0.49 11.59 2.94
N ARG A 121 1.39 10.71 3.39
CA ARG A 121 2.34 10.02 2.50
C ARG A 121 1.63 9.13 1.50
N LEU A 122 0.57 8.43 1.91
CA LEU A 122 -0.25 7.64 0.98
C LEU A 122 -0.81 8.51 -0.16
N VAL A 123 -1.43 9.64 0.18
CA VAL A 123 -1.97 10.57 -0.84
C VAL A 123 -0.85 11.14 -1.70
N LEU A 124 0.26 11.60 -1.11
CA LEU A 124 1.40 12.13 -1.88
C LEU A 124 2.02 11.10 -2.82
N SER A 125 2.09 9.83 -2.39
CA SER A 125 2.59 8.74 -3.22
C SER A 125 1.71 8.51 -4.44
N TYR A 126 0.37 8.55 -4.28
CA TYR A 126 -0.53 8.49 -5.43
C TYR A 126 -0.34 9.67 -6.39
N LEU A 127 0.00 10.85 -5.87
CA LEU A 127 0.26 12.06 -6.66
C LEU A 127 1.67 12.11 -7.25
N GLY A 128 2.54 11.13 -6.98
CA GLY A 128 3.93 11.14 -7.43
C GLY A 128 4.83 12.17 -6.71
N ALA A 129 4.38 12.75 -5.60
CA ALA A 129 5.05 13.83 -4.88
C ALA A 129 5.85 13.32 -3.64
N ASN A 130 6.37 12.10 -3.70
CA ASN A 130 7.13 11.51 -2.59
C ASN A 130 8.52 12.17 -2.40
N ASP A 131 9.13 12.68 -3.47
CA ASP A 131 10.50 13.22 -3.47
C ASP A 131 10.58 14.71 -3.09
N GLU A 132 9.52 15.50 -3.33
CA GLU A 132 9.50 16.93 -2.99
C GLU A 132 9.55 17.20 -1.46
N ALA A 133 9.18 16.21 -0.65
CA ALA A 133 9.27 16.30 0.81
C ALA A 133 10.71 16.12 1.35
N ALA A 134 11.65 15.63 0.52
CA ALA A 134 13.06 15.47 0.89
C ALA A 134 13.94 16.68 0.50
N SER A 135 13.41 17.62 -0.29
CA SER A 135 14.14 18.80 -0.79
C SER A 135 13.70 20.11 -0.14
N SER A 136 13.57 20.13 1.19
CA SER A 136 13.60 21.39 1.93
C SER A 136 14.51 21.32 3.16
N PRO A 137 15.74 21.81 3.03
CA PRO A 137 16.41 22.50 4.10
C PRO A 137 16.41 24.03 3.85
N ASN A 138 15.96 24.73 4.90
CA ASN A 138 16.26 26.11 5.27
C ASN A 138 15.61 27.27 4.51
N HIS A 139 14.60 27.84 5.19
CA HIS A 139 14.64 29.27 5.51
C HIS A 139 15.95 29.58 6.24
N VAL A 140 16.84 30.38 5.64
CA VAL A 140 17.25 31.74 6.08
C VAL A 140 17.76 32.45 4.83
#